data_AF-A0A1E1WNL4-F1
#
_entry.id   AF-A0A1E1WNL4-F1
#
_cell.length_a   1.000
_cell.length_b   1.000
_cell.length_c   1.000
_cell.angle_alpha   90.00
_cell.angle_beta   90.00
_cell.angle_gamma   90.00
#
_symmetry.space_group_name_H-M   'P 1'
#
loop_
_entity.id
_entity.type
_entity.pdbx_description
1 polymer ?
#
loop_
_entity_poly.entity_id
_entity_poly.type
_entity_poly.pdbx_seq_one_letter_code
_entity_poly.pdbx_strand_id
1 'polypeptide(L)'
;MPQARRKTPFSGKAKKQQLQQKKQNKTLLLSSTGGTTGDYDVTAMNYQPRSRGRGDVNRYALKFYRETDEELKLKKEEALKALNPVSEEAMEVDVSAMFPSELSFPKRPPWDFSMTAAQLDAQEHKYFTEYVQALQSSPHWQDMSYWELNLETWRQLWRVLEMCDIALLVVDVRYAGMMFPPSLYEYVVVDQKKDMILVLNKIDLVPAA
;
A
#
# COMPACT_ATOMS: atom_id res chain seq x y z
N MET A 1 14.20 44.49 -34.12
CA MET A 1 14.32 43.08 -33.66
C MET A 1 15.22 43.04 -32.43
N PRO A 2 14.74 42.74 -31.21
CA PRO A 2 15.62 42.67 -30.04
C PRO A 2 16.44 41.37 -30.11
N GLN A 3 17.77 41.49 -29.98
CA GLN A 3 18.71 40.38 -30.01
C GLN A 3 18.50 39.45 -28.81
N ALA A 4 18.40 38.15 -29.07
CA ALA A 4 18.18 37.12 -28.06
C ALA A 4 19.34 37.08 -27.04
N ARG A 5 19.04 37.28 -25.75
CA ARG A 5 19.99 37.09 -24.64
C ARG A 5 20.47 35.63 -24.60
N ARG A 6 21.79 35.42 -24.68
CA ARG A 6 22.43 34.10 -24.47
C ARG A 6 22.14 33.59 -23.05
N LYS A 7 21.70 32.34 -22.92
CA LYS A 7 21.47 31.68 -21.62
C LYS A 7 22.76 31.68 -20.80
N THR A 8 22.73 32.27 -19.61
CA THR A 8 23.87 32.27 -18.69
C THR A 8 24.11 30.87 -18.12
N PRO A 9 25.36 30.39 -18.02
CA PRO A 9 25.66 29.08 -17.47
C PRO A 9 25.23 29.00 -16.01
N PHE A 10 24.65 27.86 -15.62
CA PHE A 10 24.17 27.64 -14.25
C PHE A 10 25.37 27.51 -13.31
N SER A 11 25.62 28.54 -12.49
CA SER A 11 26.76 28.60 -11.58
C SER A 11 26.79 27.40 -10.62
N GLY A 12 27.99 26.87 -10.34
CA GLY A 12 28.17 25.76 -9.40
C GLY A 12 27.59 26.03 -8.00
N LYS A 13 27.63 27.29 -7.53
CA LYS A 13 26.99 27.71 -6.27
C LYS A 13 25.46 27.65 -6.37
N ALA A 14 24.88 28.10 -7.48
CA ALA A 14 23.45 28.00 -7.74
C ALA A 14 22.99 26.53 -7.88
N LYS A 15 23.83 25.67 -8.48
CA LYS A 15 23.58 24.22 -8.55
C LYS A 15 23.61 23.55 -7.18
N LYS A 16 24.55 23.91 -6.32
CA LYS A 16 24.64 23.40 -4.95
C LYS A 16 23.44 23.85 -4.10
N GLN A 17 23.05 25.13 -4.20
CA GLN A 17 21.85 25.65 -3.53
C GLN A 17 20.57 24.99 -4.06
N GLN A 18 20.45 24.78 -5.37
CA GLN A 18 19.30 24.07 -5.95
C GLN A 18 19.23 22.62 -5.47
N LEU A 19 20.37 21.93 -5.34
CA LEU A 19 20.42 20.57 -4.79
C LEU A 19 20.08 20.55 -3.29
N GLN A 20 20.52 21.54 -2.52
CA GLN A 20 20.14 21.70 -1.11
C GLN A 20 18.64 22.01 -0.96
N GLN A 21 18.09 22.90 -1.77
CA GLN A 21 16.65 23.19 -1.81
C GLN A 21 15.84 21.97 -2.27
N LYS A 22 16.33 21.18 -3.23
CA LYS A 22 15.69 19.90 -3.61
C LYS A 22 15.72 18.89 -2.47
N LYS A 23 16.83 18.79 -1.73
CA LYS A 23 16.93 17.92 -0.55
C LYS A 23 16.00 18.40 0.57
N GLN A 24 16.01 19.69 0.90
CA GLN A 24 15.11 20.29 1.89
C GLN A 24 13.64 20.17 1.49
N ASN A 25 13.28 20.37 0.21
CA ASN A 25 11.92 20.17 -0.27
C ASN A 25 11.50 18.69 -0.23
N LYS A 26 12.44 17.76 -0.46
CA LYS A 26 12.18 16.33 -0.27
C LYS A 26 11.90 16.05 1.22
N THR A 27 12.69 16.62 2.12
CA THR A 27 12.48 16.54 3.57
C THR A 27 11.17 17.21 4.01
N LEU A 28 10.80 18.36 3.44
CA LEU A 28 9.55 19.08 3.74
C LEU A 28 8.30 18.36 3.21
N LEU A 29 8.38 17.73 2.04
CA LEU A 29 7.32 16.86 1.51
C LEU A 29 7.12 15.61 2.38
N LEU A 30 8.20 15.08 2.98
CA LEU A 30 8.11 14.00 3.97
C LEU A 30 7.61 14.50 5.33
N SER A 31 7.95 15.72 5.76
CA SER A 31 7.59 16.24 7.08
C SER A 31 6.20 16.89 7.15
N SER A 32 5.61 17.30 6.02
CA SER A 32 4.27 17.90 5.98
C SER A 32 3.12 16.88 6.04
N THR A 33 3.43 15.58 6.10
CA THR A 33 2.46 14.47 6.11
C THR A 33 2.33 13.80 7.48
N GLY A 34 2.72 14.48 8.56
CA GLY A 34 2.51 14.04 9.94
C GLY A 34 1.03 14.14 10.34
N GLY A 35 0.18 13.28 9.78
CA GLY A 35 -1.03 12.85 10.46
C GLY A 35 -0.61 11.85 11.53
N THR A 36 -0.62 12.27 12.79
CA THR A 36 -0.39 11.42 13.96
C THR A 36 -1.49 10.37 14.05
N THR A 37 -1.28 9.23 13.40
CA THR A 37 -2.00 7.99 13.68
C THR A 37 -0.95 6.94 14.04
N GLY A 38 -0.57 6.91 15.32
CA GLY A 38 0.38 5.95 15.86
C GLY A 38 1.86 6.36 15.76
N ASP A 39 2.69 5.65 16.51
CA ASP A 39 4.10 5.88 16.89
C ASP A 39 5.13 5.81 15.73
N TYR A 40 4.70 6.04 14.48
CA TYR A 40 5.36 5.56 13.27
C TYR A 40 5.29 6.58 12.12
N ASP A 41 6.36 6.72 11.34
CA ASP A 41 6.41 7.63 10.18
C ASP A 41 5.66 7.03 8.98
N VAL A 42 4.78 7.80 8.33
CA VAL A 42 3.99 7.37 7.17
C VAL A 42 4.49 8.09 5.93
N THR A 43 4.89 7.34 4.91
CA THR A 43 5.33 7.89 3.63
C THR A 43 4.20 7.92 2.63
N ALA A 44 3.92 9.11 2.07
CA ALA A 44 3.02 9.27 0.94
C ALA A 44 3.76 9.11 -0.39
N MET A 45 3.33 8.16 -1.22
CA MET A 45 3.82 7.97 -2.59
C MET A 45 2.88 8.62 -3.62
N ASN A 46 3.43 8.96 -4.79
CA ASN A 46 2.71 9.61 -5.89
C ASN A 46 2.08 10.98 -5.55
N TYR A 47 2.57 11.65 -4.51
CA TYR A 47 2.10 12.96 -4.09
C TYR A 47 2.36 14.02 -5.18
N GLN A 48 1.32 14.79 -5.51
CA GLN A 48 1.37 15.87 -6.48
C GLN A 48 1.56 17.23 -5.78
N PRO A 49 2.69 17.93 -6.04
CA PRO A 49 3.04 19.17 -5.32
C PRO A 49 2.28 20.42 -5.79
N ARG A 50 1.44 20.34 -6.82
CA ARG A 50 0.72 21.49 -7.39
C ARG A 50 -0.77 21.18 -7.51
N SER A 51 -1.57 21.75 -6.61
CA SER A 51 -3.00 21.87 -6.85
C SER A 51 -3.25 23.01 -7.83
N ARG A 52 -3.67 22.68 -9.05
CA ARG A 52 -4.19 23.64 -10.04
C ARG A 52 -5.69 23.42 -10.31
N GLY A 53 -6.42 22.82 -9.36
CA GLY A 53 -7.83 22.47 -9.52
C GLY A 53 -8.64 22.60 -8.24
N ARG A 54 -9.96 22.44 -8.37
CA ARG A 54 -10.91 22.40 -7.25
C ARG A 54 -10.95 20.97 -6.70
N GLY A 55 -10.48 20.76 -5.47
CA GLY A 55 -10.50 19.47 -4.78
C GLY A 55 -9.14 19.05 -4.21
N ASP A 56 -9.14 18.01 -3.39
CA ASP A 56 -7.92 17.40 -2.86
C ASP A 56 -7.31 16.46 -3.91
N VAL A 57 -6.27 16.95 -4.60
CA VAL A 57 -5.55 16.22 -5.63
C VAL A 57 -4.83 14.98 -5.07
N ASN A 58 -4.52 14.99 -3.78
CA ASN A 58 -3.76 13.93 -3.11
C ASN A 58 -4.65 13.00 -2.28
N ARG A 59 -5.98 13.07 -2.46
CA ARG A 59 -6.95 12.19 -1.80
C ARG A 59 -6.60 10.70 -1.92
N TYR A 60 -6.15 10.29 -3.11
CA TYR A 60 -5.78 8.90 -3.43
C TYR A 60 -4.26 8.67 -3.49
N ALA A 61 -3.46 9.56 -2.87
CA ALA A 61 -2.04 9.28 -2.72
C ALA A 61 -1.86 8.03 -1.84
N LEU A 62 -0.98 7.12 -2.28
CA LEU A 62 -0.71 5.88 -1.55
C LEU A 62 0.05 6.21 -0.27
N LYS A 63 -0.26 5.55 0.83
CA LYS A 63 0.35 5.77 2.14
C LYS A 63 0.86 4.43 2.68
N PHE A 64 2.13 4.38 3.00
CA PHE A 64 2.76 3.19 3.56
C PHE A 64 3.48 3.54 4.86
N TYR A 65 3.58 2.57 5.77
CA TYR A 65 4.50 2.68 6.90
C TYR A 65 5.92 2.89 6.36
N ARG A 66 6.69 3.73 7.03
CA ARG A 66 8.08 3.97 6.70
C ARG A 66 8.97 3.23 7.68
N GLU A 67 9.66 2.23 7.16
CA GLU A 67 10.76 1.57 7.86
C GLU A 67 11.87 2.59 8.17
N THR A 68 12.50 2.41 9.32
CA THR A 68 13.63 3.23 9.75
C THR A 68 14.84 3.03 8.83
N ASP A 69 15.73 4.02 8.78
CA ASP A 69 16.95 3.92 7.96
C ASP A 69 17.85 2.76 8.43
N GLU A 70 17.78 2.39 9.71
CA GLU A 70 18.50 1.26 10.30
C GLU A 70 17.94 -0.09 9.84
N GLU A 71 16.60 -0.27 9.92
CA GLU A 71 15.90 -1.46 9.39
C GLU A 71 16.17 -1.65 7.89
N LEU A 72 16.08 -0.56 7.12
CA LEU A 72 16.37 -0.60 5.68
C LEU A 72 17.81 -0.98 5.38
N LYS A 73 18.77 -0.56 6.21
CA LYS A 73 20.18 -0.92 6.05
C LYS A 73 20.37 -2.40 6.35
N LEU A 74 19.78 -2.91 7.42
CA LEU A 74 19.84 -4.32 7.80
C LEU A 74 19.22 -5.22 6.73
N LYS A 75 18.03 -4.88 6.23
CA LYS A 75 17.37 -5.63 5.14
C LYS A 75 18.20 -5.63 3.85
N LYS A 76 18.90 -4.53 3.55
CA LYS A 76 19.83 -4.48 2.41
C LYS A 76 21.05 -5.35 2.61
N GLU A 77 21.65 -5.33 3.79
CA GLU A 77 22.78 -6.21 4.13
C GLU A 77 22.38 -7.68 4.06
N GLU A 78 21.16 -8.00 4.50
CA GLU A 78 20.59 -9.34 4.39
C GLU A 78 20.36 -9.76 2.94
N ALA A 79 19.79 -8.88 2.10
CA ALA A 79 19.58 -9.14 0.68
C ALA A 79 20.89 -9.33 -0.12
N LEU A 80 22.05 -8.93 0.42
CA LEU A 80 23.37 -9.16 -0.17
C LEU A 80 24.00 -10.50 0.22
N LYS A 81 23.42 -11.23 1.19
CA LYS A 81 23.89 -12.56 1.56
C LYS A 81 23.70 -13.52 0.38
N ALA A 82 24.63 -14.46 0.23
CA ALA A 82 24.53 -15.48 -0.79
C ALA A 82 23.29 -16.35 -0.56
N LEU A 83 22.56 -16.65 -1.63
CA LEU A 83 21.46 -17.61 -1.58
C LEU A 83 22.05 -19.01 -1.44
N ASN A 84 21.69 -19.69 -0.35
CA ASN A 84 22.09 -21.08 -0.14
C ASN A 84 21.10 -21.99 -0.88
N PRO A 85 21.57 -22.87 -1.77
CA PRO A 85 20.68 -23.86 -2.38
C PRO A 85 20.13 -24.78 -1.29
N VAL A 86 18.83 -25.00 -1.32
CA VAL A 86 18.11 -25.92 -0.44
C VAL A 86 17.50 -27.05 -1.29
N SER A 87 17.11 -28.17 -0.67
CA SER A 87 16.43 -29.25 -1.41
C SER A 87 15.05 -28.80 -1.88
N GLU A 88 14.46 -29.53 -2.84
CA GLU A 88 13.13 -29.21 -3.37
C GLU A 88 12.07 -29.23 -2.26
N GLU A 89 12.14 -30.18 -1.34
CA GLU A 89 11.22 -30.27 -0.21
C GLU A 89 11.34 -29.07 0.74
N ALA A 90 12.55 -28.49 0.85
CA ALA A 90 12.78 -27.30 1.65
C ALA A 90 12.42 -26.00 0.92
N MET A 91 12.15 -26.04 -0.40
CA MET A 91 11.58 -24.92 -1.16
C MET A 91 10.06 -24.85 -1.06
N GLU A 92 9.40 -25.94 -0.68
CA GLU A 92 7.96 -25.95 -0.46
C GLU A 92 7.60 -25.08 0.74
N VAL A 93 6.68 -24.14 0.54
CA VAL A 93 6.19 -23.27 1.61
C VAL A 93 4.74 -23.61 1.89
N ASP A 94 4.43 -23.82 3.17
CA ASP A 94 3.05 -23.95 3.61
C ASP A 94 2.33 -22.59 3.48
N VAL A 95 1.28 -22.57 2.67
CA VAL A 95 0.44 -21.39 2.45
C VAL A 95 -0.24 -20.95 3.74
N SER A 96 -0.53 -21.89 4.66
CA SER A 96 -1.15 -21.55 5.95
C SER A 96 -0.23 -20.66 6.82
N ALA A 97 1.08 -20.86 6.73
CA ALA A 97 2.07 -20.03 7.42
C ALA A 97 2.17 -18.61 6.84
N MET A 98 1.72 -18.40 5.59
CA MET A 98 1.73 -17.09 4.93
C MET A 98 0.53 -16.22 5.32
N PHE A 99 -0.58 -16.82 5.78
CA PHE A 99 -1.79 -16.12 6.16
C PHE A 99 -2.23 -16.50 7.57
N PRO A 100 -1.64 -15.86 8.61
CA PRO A 100 -2.10 -16.02 9.98
C PRO A 100 -3.60 -15.73 10.08
N SER A 101 -4.35 -16.60 10.76
CA SER A 101 -5.81 -16.50 10.89
C SER A 101 -6.27 -15.24 11.63
N GLU A 102 -5.38 -14.66 12.44
CA GLU A 102 -5.54 -13.42 13.18
C GLU A 102 -5.46 -12.18 12.28
N LEU A 103 -4.90 -12.32 11.07
CA LEU A 103 -4.73 -11.25 10.12
C LEU A 103 -5.81 -11.32 9.03
N SER A 104 -6.60 -10.26 8.96
CA SER A 104 -7.60 -10.07 7.91
C SER A 104 -7.53 -8.63 7.41
N PHE A 105 -7.98 -8.39 6.18
CA PHE A 105 -8.06 -7.03 5.63
C PHE A 105 -9.22 -6.24 6.28
N PRO A 106 -9.21 -4.90 6.28
CA PRO A 106 -10.28 -4.11 6.88
C PRO A 106 -11.57 -4.28 6.07
N LYS A 107 -12.62 -4.75 6.73
CA LYS A 107 -13.97 -4.94 6.16
C LYS A 107 -14.80 -3.68 6.37
N ARG A 108 -15.68 -3.32 5.44
CA ARG A 108 -16.51 -2.13 5.64
C ARG A 108 -17.44 -2.32 6.85
N PRO A 109 -17.51 -1.38 7.81
CA PRO A 109 -18.48 -1.46 8.89
C PRO A 109 -19.91 -1.35 8.34
N PRO A 110 -20.91 -1.97 9.01
CA PRO A 110 -22.31 -1.85 8.60
C PRO A 110 -22.75 -0.40 8.52
N TRP A 111 -23.45 -0.06 7.43
CA TRP A 111 -24.03 1.26 7.20
C TRP A 111 -25.42 1.13 6.58
N ASP A 112 -26.20 2.20 6.66
CA ASP A 112 -27.54 2.26 6.07
C ASP A 112 -27.81 3.63 5.41
N PHE A 113 -28.88 3.69 4.61
CA PHE A 113 -29.29 4.92 3.92
C PHE A 113 -29.82 6.03 4.84
N SER A 114 -30.04 5.75 6.12
CA SER A 114 -30.46 6.76 7.10
C SER A 114 -29.27 7.58 7.63
N MET A 115 -28.05 7.03 7.51
CA MET A 115 -26.84 7.73 7.91
C MET A 115 -26.53 8.92 6.99
N THR A 116 -26.17 10.04 7.61
CA THR A 116 -25.63 11.18 6.85
C THR A 116 -24.22 10.87 6.35
N ALA A 117 -23.80 11.55 5.27
CA ALA A 117 -22.45 11.39 4.72
C ALA A 117 -21.35 11.66 5.77
N ALA A 118 -21.56 12.62 6.67
CA ALA A 118 -20.60 12.93 7.74
C ALA A 118 -20.55 11.85 8.82
N GLN A 119 -21.69 11.24 9.17
CA GLN A 119 -21.73 10.13 10.13
C GLN A 119 -21.04 8.89 9.58
N LEU A 120 -21.33 8.54 8.33
CA LEU A 120 -20.68 7.42 7.65
C LEU A 120 -19.17 7.63 7.54
N ASP A 121 -18.75 8.84 7.16
CA ASP A 121 -17.34 9.19 7.09
C ASP A 121 -16.64 9.04 8.44
N ALA A 122 -17.23 9.59 9.51
CA ALA A 122 -16.70 9.47 10.87
C ALA A 122 -16.64 8.01 11.37
N GLN A 123 -17.66 7.19 11.05
CA GLN A 123 -17.71 5.78 11.43
C GLN A 123 -16.61 4.96 10.73
N GLU A 124 -16.47 5.13 9.41
CA GLU A 124 -15.43 4.45 8.62
C GLU A 124 -14.02 4.88 9.06
N HIS A 125 -13.81 6.17 9.33
CA HIS A 125 -12.55 6.69 9.87
C HIS A 125 -12.22 6.10 11.24
N LYS A 126 -13.20 6.06 12.15
CA LYS A 126 -13.02 5.48 13.47
C LYS A 126 -12.65 4.00 13.37
N TYR A 127 -13.44 3.21 12.63
CA TYR A 127 -13.19 1.80 12.42
C TYR A 127 -11.78 1.52 11.87
N PHE A 128 -11.40 2.25 10.82
CA PHE A 128 -10.09 2.03 10.18
C PHE A 128 -8.94 2.41 11.10
N THR A 129 -9.09 3.47 11.91
CA THR A 129 -8.08 3.86 12.91
C THR A 129 -7.91 2.77 13.97
N GLU A 130 -9.01 2.25 14.50
CA GLU A 130 -9.00 1.15 15.49
C GLU A 130 -8.39 -0.13 14.90
N TYR A 131 -8.73 -0.45 13.65
CA TYR A 131 -8.14 -1.57 12.92
C TYR A 131 -6.61 -1.43 12.78
N VAL A 132 -6.12 -0.25 12.37
CA VAL A 132 -4.67 0.03 12.25
C VAL A 132 -3.99 -0.11 13.62
N GLN A 133 -4.58 0.41 14.69
CA GLN A 133 -4.02 0.34 16.05
C GLN A 133 -3.96 -1.10 16.58
N ALA A 134 -5.00 -1.90 16.32
CA ALA A 134 -5.01 -3.31 16.66
C ALA A 134 -3.91 -4.08 15.90
N LEU A 135 -3.75 -3.78 14.61
CA LEU A 135 -2.73 -4.39 13.77
C LEU A 135 -1.30 -3.99 14.19
N GLN A 136 -1.09 -2.74 14.59
CA GLN A 136 0.18 -2.26 15.15
C GLN A 136 0.54 -2.93 16.47
N SER A 137 -0.48 -3.32 17.25
CA SER A 137 -0.30 -4.02 18.53
C SER A 137 -0.12 -5.53 18.34
N SER A 138 -0.28 -6.04 17.12
CA SER A 138 -0.15 -7.46 16.78
C SER A 138 1.33 -7.88 16.75
N PRO A 139 1.67 -9.11 17.18
CA PRO A 139 3.03 -9.62 17.05
C PRO A 139 3.51 -9.68 15.59
N HIS A 140 2.58 -9.73 14.63
CA HIS A 140 2.91 -9.85 13.22
C HIS A 140 3.30 -8.52 12.56
N TRP A 141 3.13 -7.37 13.22
CA TRP A 141 3.33 -6.04 12.59
C TRP A 141 4.67 -5.90 11.85
N GLN A 142 5.76 -6.40 12.43
CA GLN A 142 7.11 -6.29 11.84
C GLN A 142 7.34 -7.25 10.66
N ASP A 143 6.62 -8.37 10.63
CA ASP A 143 6.75 -9.42 9.61
C ASP A 143 5.79 -9.21 8.42
N MET A 144 4.85 -8.28 8.55
CA MET A 144 3.88 -7.98 7.51
C MET A 144 4.52 -7.30 6.30
N SER A 145 4.03 -7.69 5.12
CA SER A 145 4.31 -6.95 3.90
C SER A 145 3.69 -5.55 3.94
N TYR A 146 4.25 -4.64 3.15
CA TYR A 146 3.68 -3.31 2.98
C TYR A 146 2.22 -3.37 2.54
N TRP A 147 1.38 -2.60 3.22
CA TRP A 147 -0.04 -2.48 2.95
C TRP A 147 -0.48 -1.01 3.01
N GLU A 148 -1.63 -0.71 2.41
CA GLU A 148 -2.11 0.65 2.20
C GLU A 148 -2.74 1.24 3.46
N LEU A 149 -2.21 2.36 3.96
CA LEU A 149 -2.70 3.10 5.12
C LEU A 149 -3.71 4.21 4.75
N ASN A 150 -4.04 4.39 3.47
CA ASN A 150 -5.07 5.31 3.03
C ASN A 150 -6.45 4.64 3.00
N LEU A 151 -7.34 5.08 3.90
CA LEU A 151 -8.74 4.66 3.94
C LEU A 151 -9.45 4.82 2.59
N GLU A 152 -9.09 5.84 1.80
CA GLU A 152 -9.72 6.07 0.50
C GLU A 152 -9.50 4.91 -0.48
N THR A 153 -8.37 4.20 -0.39
CA THR A 153 -8.11 3.00 -1.20
C THR A 153 -9.00 1.85 -0.75
N TRP A 154 -9.13 1.62 0.55
CA TRP A 154 -10.02 0.60 1.10
C TRP A 154 -11.49 0.88 0.79
N ARG A 155 -11.91 2.15 0.81
CA ARG A 155 -13.25 2.57 0.35
C ARG A 155 -13.51 2.21 -1.11
N GLN A 156 -12.51 2.26 -1.98
CA GLN A 156 -12.68 1.80 -3.37
C GLN A 156 -12.91 0.29 -3.41
N LEU A 157 -12.10 -0.49 -2.68
CA LEU A 157 -12.29 -1.94 -2.59
C LEU A 157 -13.69 -2.28 -2.07
N TRP A 158 -14.12 -1.66 -0.96
CA TRP A 158 -15.43 -1.91 -0.39
C TRP A 158 -16.57 -1.64 -1.37
N ARG A 159 -16.54 -0.50 -2.08
CA ARG A 159 -17.55 -0.18 -3.09
C ARG A 159 -17.58 -1.20 -4.22
N VAL A 160 -16.41 -1.62 -4.71
CA VAL A 160 -16.33 -2.64 -5.76
C VAL A 160 -16.91 -3.97 -5.26
N LEU A 161 -16.52 -4.40 -4.07
CA LEU A 161 -17.02 -5.64 -3.46
C LEU A 161 -18.52 -5.59 -3.16
N GLU A 162 -19.09 -4.43 -2.86
CA GLU A 162 -20.54 -4.26 -2.66
C GLU A 162 -21.31 -4.27 -3.99
N MET A 163 -20.76 -3.67 -5.03
CA MET A 163 -21.45 -3.48 -6.32
C MET A 163 -21.26 -4.65 -7.30
N CYS A 164 -20.20 -5.45 -7.17
CA CYS A 164 -19.97 -6.56 -8.09
C CYS A 164 -20.95 -7.72 -7.84
N ASP A 165 -21.35 -8.41 -8.90
CA ASP A 165 -22.03 -9.70 -8.78
C ASP A 165 -21.01 -10.84 -8.71
N ILE A 166 -19.93 -10.72 -9.49
CA ILE A 166 -18.81 -11.68 -9.57
C ILE A 166 -17.50 -10.92 -9.37
N ALA A 167 -16.66 -11.39 -8.45
CA ALA A 167 -15.31 -10.86 -8.23
C ALA A 167 -14.27 -11.67 -9.01
N LEU A 168 -13.51 -11.03 -9.91
CA LEU A 168 -12.40 -11.66 -10.61
C LEU A 168 -11.09 -11.30 -9.91
N LEU A 169 -10.40 -12.30 -9.37
CA LEU A 169 -9.09 -12.12 -8.76
C LEU A 169 -8.01 -12.61 -9.73
N VAL A 170 -7.25 -11.66 -10.29
CA VAL A 170 -6.13 -11.96 -11.17
C VAL A 170 -4.87 -12.16 -10.33
N VAL A 171 -4.27 -13.34 -10.42
CA VAL A 171 -3.05 -13.70 -9.68
C VAL A 171 -1.91 -14.04 -10.63
N ASP A 172 -0.69 -13.69 -10.28
CA ASP A 172 0.50 -14.11 -11.00
C ASP A 172 0.79 -15.58 -10.66
N VAL A 173 0.85 -16.46 -11.67
CA VAL A 173 0.97 -17.91 -11.47
C VAL A 173 2.20 -18.30 -10.65
N ARG A 174 3.28 -17.51 -10.72
CA ARG A 174 4.54 -17.78 -9.98
C ARG A 174 4.39 -17.63 -8.47
N TYR A 175 3.40 -16.84 -8.03
CA TYR A 175 3.16 -16.52 -6.63
C TYR A 175 1.68 -16.72 -6.26
N ALA A 176 0.98 -17.63 -6.95
CA ALA A 176 -0.46 -17.79 -6.84
C ALA A 176 -0.93 -18.01 -5.38
N GLY A 177 -0.18 -18.80 -4.60
CA GLY A 177 -0.46 -19.02 -3.18
C GLY A 177 -0.45 -17.73 -2.36
N MET A 178 0.56 -16.86 -2.53
CA MET A 178 0.65 -15.58 -1.81
C MET A 178 -0.33 -14.51 -2.31
N MET A 179 -0.76 -14.60 -3.56
CA MET A 179 -1.67 -13.63 -4.17
C MET A 179 -3.15 -13.95 -3.95
N PHE A 180 -3.47 -15.08 -3.30
CA PHE A 180 -4.83 -15.50 -3.02
C PHE A 180 -5.09 -15.58 -1.50
N PRO A 181 -5.35 -14.43 -0.83
CA PRO A 181 -5.58 -14.41 0.62
C PRO A 181 -6.92 -15.09 0.98
N PRO A 182 -6.91 -16.09 1.88
CA PRO A 182 -8.13 -16.79 2.31
C PRO A 182 -9.20 -15.85 2.89
N SER A 183 -8.76 -14.82 3.63
CA SER A 183 -9.67 -13.84 4.25
C SER A 183 -10.51 -13.05 3.24
N LEU A 184 -9.98 -12.80 2.03
CA LEU A 184 -10.72 -12.16 0.95
C LEU A 184 -11.76 -13.10 0.35
N TYR A 185 -11.39 -14.37 0.13
CA TYR A 185 -12.30 -15.38 -0.37
C TYR A 185 -13.48 -15.60 0.59
N GLU A 186 -13.19 -15.78 1.89
CA GLU A 186 -14.23 -15.93 2.92
C GLU A 186 -15.17 -14.72 2.94
N TYR A 187 -14.63 -13.50 2.88
CA TYR A 187 -15.48 -12.31 2.86
C TYR A 187 -16.39 -12.25 1.63
N VAL A 188 -15.87 -12.55 0.44
CA VAL A 188 -16.68 -12.43 -0.79
C VAL A 188 -17.68 -13.57 -0.92
N VAL A 189 -17.26 -14.81 -0.67
CA VAL A 189 -18.08 -16.00 -0.92
C VAL A 189 -18.98 -16.33 0.26
N VAL A 190 -18.47 -16.23 1.49
CA VAL A 190 -19.22 -16.62 2.69
C VAL A 190 -20.01 -15.43 3.25
N ASP A 191 -19.34 -14.30 3.52
CA ASP A 191 -20.00 -13.16 4.17
C ASP A 191 -20.93 -12.42 3.19
N GLN A 192 -20.45 -12.12 1.98
CA GLN A 192 -21.20 -11.37 0.97
C GLN A 192 -22.05 -12.26 0.04
N LYS A 193 -21.84 -13.58 0.06
CA LYS A 193 -22.57 -14.57 -0.78
C LYS A 193 -22.47 -14.28 -2.28
N LYS A 194 -21.27 -13.93 -2.73
CA LYS A 194 -20.96 -13.60 -4.13
C LYS A 194 -20.02 -14.63 -4.73
N ASP A 195 -20.03 -14.73 -6.06
CA ASP A 195 -19.13 -15.63 -6.76
C ASP A 195 -17.75 -14.99 -6.94
N MET A 196 -16.70 -15.80 -6.82
CA MET A 196 -15.32 -15.39 -7.07
C MET A 196 -14.69 -16.31 -8.12
N ILE A 197 -14.05 -15.70 -9.12
CA ILE A 197 -13.29 -16.41 -10.17
C ILE A 197 -11.81 -16.06 -10.00
N LEU A 198 -10.98 -17.08 -9.83
CA LEU A 198 -9.53 -16.94 -9.83
C LEU A 198 -8.99 -17.02 -11.27
N VAL A 199 -8.21 -16.03 -11.68
CA VAL A 199 -7.60 -15.95 -13.01
C VAL A 199 -6.08 -16.01 -12.87
N LEU A 200 -5.48 -17.13 -13.29
CA LEU A 200 -4.02 -17.28 -13.31
C LEU A 200 -3.44 -16.54 -14.51
N ASN A 201 -2.61 -15.54 -14.25
CA ASN A 201 -1.91 -14.72 -15.24
C ASN A 201 -0.44 -15.11 -15.35
N LYS A 202 0.18 -14.80 -16.49
CA LYS A 202 1.58 -15.09 -16.83
C LYS A 202 1.93 -16.58 -16.86
N ILE A 203 0.99 -17.38 -17.37
CA ILE A 203 1.13 -18.84 -17.51
C ILE A 203 2.29 -19.26 -18.42
N ASP A 204 2.77 -18.34 -19.27
CA ASP A 204 3.94 -18.54 -20.13
C ASP A 204 5.26 -18.67 -19.34
N LEU A 205 5.28 -18.24 -18.07
CA LEU A 205 6.45 -18.30 -17.21
C LEU A 205 6.61 -19.63 -16.45
N VAL A 206 5.64 -20.53 -16.57
CA VAL A 206 5.70 -21.87 -15.96
C VAL A 206 5.80 -22.94 -17.05
N PRO A 207 6.58 -24.01 -16.84
CA PRO A 207 6.64 -25.11 -17.79
C PRO A 207 5.26 -25.72 -18.06
N ALA A 208 5.04 -26.18 -19.29
CA ALA A 208 3.93 -27.08 -19.56
C ALA A 208 4.20 -28.40 -18.81
N ALA A 209 3.18 -28.86 -18.07
CA ALA A 209 3.22 -30.13 -17.34
C ALA A 209 3.49 -31.32 -18.27
#